data_AF-A0A957YMU7-F1
#
_entry.id   AF-A0A957YMU7-F1
#
_cell.length_a   1.000
_cell.length_b   1.000
_cell.length_c   1.000
_cell.angle_alpha   90.00
_cell.angle_beta   90.00
_cell.angle_gamma   90.00
#
_symmetry.space_group_name_H-M   'P 1'
#
loop_
_entity.id
_entity.type
_entity.pdbx_description
1 polymer ?
#
loop_
_entity_poly.entity_id
_entity_poly.type
_entity_poly.pdbx_seq_one_letter_code
_entity_poly.pdbx_strand_id
1 'polypeptide(L)'
;MGLLHQMTGTTEQAPSGLCRRAADAINVRQPLRRIAGGSETDVYTVDANSTEQALHLVKVKWADRYATLEEAMAAAEEERAIVRDFVRFLGVDRVIPNQYVISQDEDGRHRVLEVQPYLADAVALDSVDFDTLGAADRREILGQLRRLVKDSIRCYEETGHIPDLYGTYSTSTSERLHLNHPVQWPRRLWDFLVEHRITRSHNLMLVRRPKLQIVLVDTDPVRWKGWLGQVYYWIVRRLLFERDRFLLKQWLRWEEDALGNPSRMNADLATRIR
;
A
#
# COMPACT_ATOMS: atom_id res chain seq x y z
N MET A 1 -31.90 8.18 -4.27
CA MET A 1 -31.86 6.77 -4.72
C MET A 1 -31.05 6.70 -6.00
N GLY A 2 -29.76 6.38 -5.93
CA GLY A 2 -28.89 6.29 -7.12
C GLY A 2 -28.92 4.89 -7.74
N LEU A 3 -28.98 4.82 -9.07
CA LEU A 3 -28.85 3.58 -9.85
C LEU A 3 -27.36 3.21 -9.96
N LEU A 4 -27.00 2.00 -9.55
CA LEU A 4 -25.66 1.43 -9.71
C LEU A 4 -25.66 0.48 -10.91
N HIS A 5 -24.78 0.73 -11.89
CA HIS A 5 -24.50 -0.19 -12.98
C HIS A 5 -23.38 -1.16 -12.55
N GLN A 6 -23.72 -2.43 -12.34
CA GLN A 6 -22.73 -3.50 -12.23
C GLN A 6 -22.17 -3.81 -13.63
N MET A 7 -20.85 -3.70 -13.79
CA MET A 7 -20.17 -4.19 -14.99
C MET A 7 -19.99 -5.71 -14.91
N THR A 8 -20.86 -6.46 -15.59
CA THR A 8 -20.63 -7.88 -15.88
C THR A 8 -19.90 -8.01 -17.21
N GLY A 9 -18.57 -8.05 -17.18
CA GLY A 9 -17.70 -8.27 -18.34
C GLY A 9 -16.93 -9.59 -18.24
N THR A 10 -17.29 -10.51 -19.14
CA THR A 10 -16.61 -11.73 -19.63
C THR A 10 -15.51 -12.40 -18.79
N THR A 11 -15.82 -13.63 -18.40
CA THR A 11 -14.95 -14.70 -17.89
C THR A 11 -13.67 -14.89 -18.70
N GLU A 12 -12.55 -14.42 -18.15
CA GLU A 12 -11.25 -15.06 -18.30
C GLU A 12 -10.62 -15.19 -16.91
N GLN A 13 -9.96 -16.33 -16.68
CA GLN A 13 -9.72 -16.97 -15.39
C GLN A 13 -9.09 -16.05 -14.33
N ALA A 14 -9.91 -15.51 -13.43
CA ALA A 14 -9.46 -14.92 -12.17
C ALA A 14 -9.06 -16.05 -11.18
N PRO A 15 -7.84 -16.08 -10.63
CA PRO A 15 -7.50 -17.04 -9.59
C PRO A 15 -8.16 -16.62 -8.27
N SER A 16 -8.73 -17.62 -7.59
CA SER A 16 -9.40 -17.62 -6.28
C SER A 16 -10.87 -17.15 -6.24
N GLY A 17 -11.76 -18.07 -5.83
CA GLY A 17 -13.18 -17.82 -5.58
C GLY A 17 -13.51 -16.90 -4.40
N LEU A 18 -12.49 -16.24 -3.80
CA LEU A 18 -12.65 -15.20 -2.80
C LEU A 18 -13.05 -13.87 -3.46
N CYS A 19 -12.44 -13.54 -4.60
CA CYS A 19 -12.69 -12.28 -5.30
C CYS A 19 -14.13 -12.19 -5.83
N ARG A 20 -14.69 -13.26 -6.42
CA ARG A 20 -16.06 -13.20 -6.96
C ARG A 20 -17.10 -12.90 -5.87
N ARG A 21 -16.87 -13.35 -4.63
CA ARG A 21 -17.79 -13.11 -3.50
C ARG A 21 -17.76 -11.66 -3.00
N ALA A 22 -16.67 -10.91 -3.18
CA ALA A 22 -16.55 -9.56 -2.65
C ALA A 22 -17.47 -8.55 -3.38
N ALA A 23 -17.54 -8.62 -4.71
CA ALA A 23 -18.42 -7.78 -5.53
C ALA A 23 -19.90 -8.15 -5.31
N ASP A 24 -20.19 -9.44 -5.12
CA ASP A 24 -21.55 -9.93 -4.81
C ASP A 24 -21.94 -9.64 -3.34
N ALA A 25 -20.97 -9.50 -2.42
CA ALA A 25 -21.20 -9.27 -0.99
C ALA A 25 -21.45 -7.81 -0.63
N ILE A 26 -21.01 -6.84 -1.44
CA ILE A 26 -21.44 -5.44 -1.26
C ILE A 26 -22.86 -5.30 -1.80
N ASN A 27 -23.79 -5.84 -1.01
CA ASN A 27 -25.19 -5.48 -1.14
C ASN A 27 -25.30 -4.03 -0.66
N VAL A 28 -25.72 -3.13 -1.56
CA VAL A 28 -25.75 -1.65 -1.48
C VAL A 28 -26.55 -1.10 -0.29
N ARG A 29 -27.11 -1.97 0.55
CA ARG A 29 -27.88 -1.63 1.76
C ARG A 29 -27.15 -1.89 3.06
N GLN A 30 -25.95 -2.46 3.04
CA GLN A 30 -25.18 -2.69 4.26
C GLN A 30 -24.62 -1.35 4.78
N PRO A 31 -24.76 -1.06 6.08
CA PRO A 31 -24.21 0.16 6.66
C PRO A 31 -22.68 0.15 6.56
N LEU A 32 -22.11 1.26 6.09
CA LEU A 32 -20.68 1.50 6.10
C LEU A 32 -20.29 2.16 7.42
N ARG A 33 -19.30 1.60 8.10
CA ARG A 33 -18.71 2.21 9.29
C ARG A 33 -17.36 2.78 8.96
N ARG A 34 -17.17 4.09 9.15
CA ARG A 34 -15.87 4.74 8.96
C ARG A 34 -14.87 4.22 10.00
N ILE A 35 -13.71 3.75 9.56
CA ILE A 35 -12.65 3.23 10.46
C ILE A 35 -11.35 4.04 10.38
N ALA A 36 -11.11 4.73 9.27
CA ALA A 36 -9.93 5.57 9.09
C ALA A 36 -10.22 6.63 8.02
N GLY A 37 -9.30 7.59 7.89
CA GLY A 37 -9.27 8.52 6.77
C GLY A 37 -8.24 9.62 6.98
N GLY A 38 -7.92 10.31 5.90
CA GLY A 38 -6.97 11.41 5.85
C GLY A 38 -7.50 12.57 5.02
N SER A 39 -6.59 13.40 4.51
CA SER A 39 -6.94 14.61 3.75
C SER A 39 -7.63 14.36 2.40
N GLU A 40 -7.45 13.17 1.82
CA GLU A 40 -7.95 12.85 0.47
C GLU A 40 -8.84 11.62 0.40
N THR A 41 -8.82 10.79 1.44
CA THR A 41 -9.41 9.45 1.41
C THR A 41 -10.06 9.11 2.72
N ASP A 42 -11.27 8.56 2.66
CA ASP A 42 -11.90 7.88 3.79
C ASP A 42 -11.95 6.37 3.57
N VAL A 43 -11.83 5.62 4.66
CA VAL A 43 -11.85 4.15 4.67
C VAL A 43 -12.98 3.68 5.58
N TYR A 44 -13.82 2.82 5.01
CA TYR A 44 -14.99 2.25 5.66
C TYR A 44 -14.87 0.73 5.72
N THR A 45 -15.42 0.12 6.76
CA THR A 45 -15.72 -1.32 6.79
C THR A 45 -17.17 -1.55 6.42
N VAL A 46 -17.42 -2.63 5.70
CA VAL A 46 -18.78 -3.15 5.49
C VAL A 46 -19.14 -4.06 6.67
N ASP A 47 -20.18 -3.71 7.42
CA ASP A 47 -20.59 -4.46 8.62
C ASP A 47 -21.34 -5.75 8.23
N ALA A 48 -20.77 -6.90 8.59
CA ALA A 48 -21.45 -8.19 8.51
C ALA A 48 -22.17 -8.43 9.84
N ASN A 49 -23.37 -7.86 10.00
CA ASN A 49 -24.33 -8.09 11.10
C ASN A 49 -23.71 -8.63 12.41
N SER A 50 -23.12 -7.72 13.20
CA SER A 50 -22.91 -7.78 14.66
C SER A 50 -22.31 -9.04 15.33
N THR A 51 -21.73 -9.99 14.59
CA THR A 51 -20.97 -11.11 15.21
C THR A 51 -19.80 -11.63 14.37
N GLU A 52 -19.62 -11.14 13.14
CA GLU A 52 -18.53 -11.58 12.26
C GLU A 52 -17.52 -10.46 11.98
N GLN A 53 -16.27 -10.85 11.72
CA GLN A 53 -15.21 -9.92 11.28
C GLN A 53 -15.65 -9.18 10.02
N ALA A 54 -15.30 -7.90 9.91
CA ALA A 54 -15.51 -7.16 8.67
C ALA A 54 -14.86 -7.92 7.52
N LEU A 55 -15.62 -8.16 6.44
CA LEU A 55 -15.13 -8.94 5.31
C LEU A 55 -14.37 -8.06 4.31
N HIS A 56 -14.75 -6.78 4.20
CA HIS A 56 -14.24 -5.86 3.19
C HIS A 56 -14.04 -4.45 3.73
N LEU A 57 -13.08 -3.76 3.12
CA LEU A 57 -12.87 -2.33 3.21
C LEU A 57 -13.36 -1.65 1.93
N VAL A 58 -13.92 -0.47 2.09
CA VAL A 58 -14.28 0.45 1.01
C VAL A 58 -13.47 1.73 1.21
N LYS A 59 -12.66 2.07 0.21
CA LYS A 59 -11.88 3.30 0.18
C LYS A 59 -12.55 4.28 -0.77
N VAL A 60 -12.72 5.52 -0.28
CA VAL A 60 -13.42 6.60 -0.98
C VAL A 60 -12.45 7.76 -1.14
N LYS A 61 -12.04 8.06 -2.37
CA LYS A 61 -11.23 9.23 -2.70
C LYS A 61 -12.12 10.44 -2.93
N TRP A 62 -11.95 11.49 -2.12
CA TRP A 62 -12.85 12.65 -2.12
C TRP A 62 -12.67 13.54 -3.34
N ALA A 63 -11.43 13.71 -3.79
CA ALA A 63 -11.04 14.56 -4.91
C ALA A 63 -11.41 13.96 -6.28
N ASP A 64 -11.53 12.63 -6.36
CA ASP A 64 -11.81 11.93 -7.60
C ASP A 64 -13.32 11.88 -7.84
N ARG A 65 -13.81 12.91 -8.54
CA ARG A 65 -15.18 13.00 -9.06
C ARG A 65 -15.15 13.15 -10.57
N TYR A 66 -15.90 12.30 -11.25
CA TYR A 66 -15.98 12.25 -12.71
C TYR A 66 -17.31 12.81 -13.18
N ALA A 67 -17.30 13.51 -14.31
CA ALA A 67 -18.50 14.08 -14.90
C ALA A 67 -19.37 13.01 -15.54
N THR A 68 -18.76 11.95 -16.06
CA THR A 68 -19.45 10.87 -16.76
C THR A 68 -19.09 9.50 -16.19
N LEU A 69 -19.98 8.53 -16.44
CA LEU A 69 -19.72 7.13 -16.10
C LEU A 69 -18.50 6.58 -16.86
N GLU A 70 -18.34 6.99 -18.13
CA GLU A 70 -17.23 6.57 -18.98
C GLU A 70 -15.88 7.01 -18.41
N GLU A 71 -15.78 8.26 -17.95
CA GLU A 71 -14.58 8.78 -17.27
C GLU A 71 -14.26 7.98 -15.99
N ALA A 72 -15.28 7.68 -15.18
CA ALA A 72 -15.10 6.87 -13.97
C ALA A 72 -14.67 5.43 -14.30
N MET A 73 -15.24 4.83 -15.35
CA MET A 73 -14.85 3.51 -15.83
C MET A 73 -13.41 3.48 -16.34
N ALA A 74 -13.01 4.48 -17.13
CA ALA A 74 -11.65 4.60 -17.63
C ALA A 74 -10.64 4.72 -16.48
N ALA A 75 -10.94 5.55 -15.47
CA ALA A 75 -10.10 5.67 -14.28
C ALA A 75 -10.01 4.37 -13.47
N ALA A 76 -11.14 3.67 -13.29
CA ALA A 76 -11.15 2.38 -12.60
C ALA A 76 -10.33 1.30 -13.34
N GLU A 77 -10.38 1.26 -14.68
CA GLU A 77 -9.57 0.33 -15.47
C GLU A 77 -8.08 0.69 -15.46
N GLU A 78 -7.73 1.99 -15.45
CA GLU A 78 -6.36 2.44 -15.28
C GLU A 78 -5.79 1.99 -13.93
N GLU A 79 -6.49 2.26 -12.83
CA GLU A 79 -6.07 1.82 -11.49
C GLU A 79 -5.98 0.29 -11.42
N ARG A 80 -6.95 -0.43 -12.01
CA ARG A 80 -6.89 -1.89 -12.10
C ARG A 80 -5.67 -2.37 -12.87
N ALA A 81 -5.31 -1.73 -13.98
CA ALA A 81 -4.13 -2.11 -14.75
C ALA A 81 -2.84 -1.95 -13.94
N ILE A 82 -2.71 -0.86 -13.19
CA ILE A 82 -1.54 -0.59 -12.35
C ILE A 82 -1.44 -1.62 -11.21
N VAL A 83 -2.55 -1.94 -10.56
CA VAL A 83 -2.58 -2.98 -9.52
C VAL A 83 -2.22 -4.35 -10.10
N ARG A 84 -2.66 -4.67 -11.33
CA ARG A 84 -2.26 -5.91 -12.01
C ARG A 84 -0.75 -5.98 -12.25
N ASP A 85 -0.11 -4.87 -12.63
CA ASP A 85 1.34 -4.83 -12.74
C ASP A 85 2.00 -5.09 -11.37
N PHE A 86 1.53 -4.43 -10.31
CA PHE A 86 2.06 -4.66 -8.97
C PHE A 86 1.93 -6.12 -8.55
N VAL A 87 0.76 -6.73 -8.76
CA VAL A 87 0.54 -8.17 -8.51
C VAL A 87 1.49 -9.03 -9.34
N ARG A 88 1.70 -8.72 -10.62
CA ARG A 88 2.62 -9.45 -11.52
C ARG A 88 4.05 -9.46 -10.99
N PHE A 89 4.54 -8.33 -10.46
CA PHE A 89 5.93 -8.22 -10.01
C PHE A 89 6.16 -8.61 -8.56
N LEU A 90 5.26 -8.22 -7.65
CA LEU A 90 5.43 -8.39 -6.22
C LEU A 90 4.82 -9.72 -5.73
N GLY A 91 3.83 -10.25 -6.46
CA GLY A 91 3.13 -11.50 -6.18
C GLY A 91 1.73 -11.29 -5.59
N VAL A 92 0.81 -12.21 -5.93
CA VAL A 92 -0.61 -12.20 -5.50
C VAL A 92 -0.79 -12.22 -3.98
N ASP A 93 0.15 -12.80 -3.25
CA ASP A 93 0.05 -12.85 -1.80
C ASP A 93 0.57 -11.56 -1.13
N ARG A 94 1.27 -10.69 -1.88
CA ARG A 94 1.91 -9.47 -1.34
C ARG A 94 1.22 -8.17 -1.74
N VAL A 95 0.24 -8.24 -2.63
CA VAL A 95 -0.52 -7.08 -3.09
C VAL A 95 -1.98 -7.48 -3.07
N ILE A 96 -2.80 -6.68 -2.39
CA ILE A 96 -4.24 -6.96 -2.34
C ILE A 96 -4.86 -6.51 -3.67
N PRO A 97 -5.49 -7.42 -4.44
CA PRO A 97 -6.19 -7.02 -5.65
C PRO A 97 -7.44 -6.22 -5.28
N ASN A 98 -7.49 -4.97 -5.74
CA ASN A 98 -8.66 -4.12 -5.58
C ASN A 98 -9.77 -4.49 -6.57
N GLN A 99 -10.99 -4.43 -6.06
CA GLN A 99 -12.20 -4.34 -6.87
C GLN A 99 -12.65 -2.90 -6.94
N TYR A 100 -13.38 -2.57 -7.99
CA TYR A 100 -13.79 -1.20 -8.25
C TYR A 100 -15.29 -1.17 -8.46
N VAL A 101 -15.97 -0.30 -7.72
CA VAL A 101 -17.41 -0.06 -7.82
C VAL A 101 -17.60 1.40 -8.17
N ILE A 102 -18.47 1.71 -9.14
CA ILE A 102 -18.77 3.09 -9.50
C ILE A 102 -20.07 3.51 -8.84
N SER A 103 -20.00 4.54 -8.01
CA SER A 103 -21.16 5.19 -7.40
C SER A 103 -21.47 6.51 -8.09
N GLN A 104 -22.72 6.97 -7.97
CA GLN A 104 -23.14 8.30 -8.40
C GLN A 104 -23.66 9.07 -7.18
N ASP A 105 -23.20 10.32 -7.01
CA ASP A 105 -23.68 11.21 -5.95
C ASP A 105 -24.96 11.97 -6.35
N GLU A 106 -25.50 12.75 -5.42
CA GLU A 106 -26.75 13.51 -5.62
C GLU A 106 -26.62 14.59 -6.71
N ASP A 107 -25.40 15.05 -6.97
CA ASP A 107 -25.08 16.02 -8.03
C ASP A 107 -24.88 15.35 -9.40
N GLY A 108 -25.12 14.03 -9.49
CA GLY A 108 -24.94 13.23 -10.69
C GLY A 108 -23.47 12.91 -11.01
N ARG A 109 -22.51 13.25 -10.13
CA ARG A 109 -21.09 12.96 -10.34
C ARG A 109 -20.79 11.52 -10.00
N HIS A 110 -19.90 10.92 -10.78
CA HIS A 110 -19.47 9.54 -10.58
C HIS A 110 -18.22 9.49 -9.70
N ARG A 111 -18.09 8.42 -8.92
CA ARG A 111 -16.91 8.13 -8.11
C ARG A 111 -16.52 6.68 -8.22
N VAL A 112 -15.22 6.43 -8.25
CA VAL A 112 -14.64 5.09 -8.15
C VAL A 112 -14.42 4.77 -6.67
N LEU A 113 -15.03 3.69 -6.20
CA LEU A 113 -14.84 3.13 -4.87
C LEU A 113 -13.93 1.92 -5.00
N GLU A 114 -12.84 1.89 -4.24
CA GLU A 114 -11.99 0.71 -4.17
C GLU A 114 -12.49 -0.20 -3.04
N VAL A 115 -12.64 -1.47 -3.38
CA VAL A 115 -13.13 -2.51 -2.48
C VAL A 115 -12.03 -3.55 -2.36
N GLN A 116 -11.61 -3.84 -1.13
CA GLN A 116 -10.57 -4.81 -0.87
C GLN A 116 -10.91 -5.68 0.36
N PRO A 117 -10.40 -6.92 0.44
CA PRO A 117 -10.46 -7.72 1.64
C PRO A 117 -9.99 -6.94 2.89
N TYR A 118 -10.70 -7.11 4.01
CA TYR A 118 -10.23 -6.58 5.29
C TYR A 118 -9.21 -7.55 5.90
N LEU A 119 -8.05 -7.03 6.26
CA LEU A 119 -7.00 -7.80 6.94
C LEU A 119 -7.16 -7.66 8.46
N ALA A 120 -8.07 -8.45 9.05
CA ALA A 120 -8.51 -8.31 10.44
C ALA A 120 -7.42 -8.43 11.53
N ASP A 121 -6.24 -8.96 11.17
CA ASP A 121 -5.10 -9.14 12.08
C ASP A 121 -3.80 -8.55 11.50
N ALA A 122 -3.90 -7.69 10.49
CA ALA A 122 -2.75 -6.98 9.95
C ALA A 122 -2.27 -5.89 10.91
N VAL A 123 -0.95 -5.78 11.04
CA VAL A 123 -0.30 -4.72 11.80
C VAL A 123 0.60 -3.94 10.86
N ALA A 124 0.48 -2.61 10.83
CA ALA A 124 1.35 -1.78 10.00
C ALA A 124 2.81 -1.90 10.47
N LEU A 125 3.76 -1.96 9.52
CA LEU A 125 5.14 -2.30 9.83
C LEU A 125 5.84 -1.26 10.70
N ASP A 126 5.43 0.01 10.62
CA ASP A 126 5.85 1.10 11.49
C ASP A 126 5.60 0.86 12.98
N SER A 127 4.53 0.14 13.30
CA SER A 127 4.13 -0.22 14.66
C SER A 127 4.78 -1.52 15.17
N VAL A 128 5.55 -2.22 14.32
CA VAL A 128 6.27 -3.43 14.72
C VAL A 128 7.55 -3.04 15.45
N ASP A 129 7.68 -3.50 16.70
CA ASP A 129 8.93 -3.42 17.44
C ASP A 129 9.85 -4.58 17.04
N PHE A 130 10.81 -4.30 16.16
CA PHE A 130 11.75 -5.29 15.65
C PHE A 130 12.63 -5.89 16.76
N ASP A 131 12.92 -5.18 17.84
CA ASP A 131 13.80 -5.68 18.90
C ASP A 131 13.12 -6.80 19.72
N THR A 132 11.79 -6.82 19.74
CA THR A 132 10.99 -7.85 20.41
C THR A 132 10.79 -9.12 19.58
N LEU A 133 11.08 -9.06 18.28
CA LEU A 133 10.89 -10.20 17.39
C LEU A 133 11.98 -11.26 17.60
N GLY A 134 11.63 -12.54 17.46
CA GLY A 134 12.63 -13.61 17.40
C GLY A 134 13.50 -13.51 16.14
N ALA A 135 14.75 -13.98 16.19
CA ALA A 135 15.70 -13.91 15.08
C ALA A 135 15.19 -14.60 13.78
N ALA A 136 14.37 -15.63 13.90
CA ALA A 136 13.74 -16.27 12.74
C ALA A 136 12.71 -15.35 12.06
N ASP A 137 11.80 -14.76 12.85
CA ASP A 137 10.79 -13.82 12.35
C ASP A 137 11.44 -12.57 11.73
N ARG A 138 12.46 -12.01 12.40
CA ARG A 138 13.22 -10.87 11.86
C ARG A 138 13.82 -11.20 10.49
N ARG A 139 14.55 -12.31 10.37
CA ARG A 139 15.16 -12.71 9.09
C ARG A 139 14.12 -12.93 8.00
N GLU A 140 12.98 -13.52 8.34
CA GLU A 140 11.89 -13.72 7.38
C GLU A 140 11.33 -12.39 6.89
N ILE A 141 11.02 -11.45 7.80
CA ILE A 141 10.55 -10.10 7.45
C ILE A 141 11.58 -9.38 6.58
N LEU A 142 12.84 -9.34 7.00
CA LEU A 142 13.90 -8.66 6.25
C LEU A 142 14.13 -9.29 4.86
N GLY A 143 14.02 -10.61 4.77
CA GLY A 143 14.05 -11.34 3.51
C GLY A 143 12.90 -10.96 2.59
N GLN A 144 11.68 -10.83 3.11
CA GLN A 144 10.51 -10.36 2.37
C GLN A 144 10.66 -8.91 1.91
N LEU A 145 11.08 -8.00 2.79
CA LEU A 145 11.34 -6.59 2.45
C LEU A 145 12.38 -6.46 1.34
N ARG A 146 13.48 -7.23 1.41
CA ARG A 146 14.53 -7.20 0.39
C ARG A 146 13.98 -7.66 -0.97
N ARG A 147 13.12 -8.69 -0.99
CA ARG A 147 12.45 -9.15 -2.22
C ARG A 147 11.50 -8.07 -2.75
N LEU A 148 10.66 -7.49 -1.90
CA LEU A 148 9.74 -6.41 -2.27
C LEU A 148 10.47 -5.24 -2.92
N VAL A 149 11.52 -4.71 -2.29
CA VAL A 149 12.33 -3.61 -2.86
C VAL A 149 12.88 -3.96 -4.24
N LYS A 150 13.46 -5.16 -4.38
CA LYS A 150 14.02 -5.63 -5.65
C LYS A 150 12.93 -5.74 -6.73
N ASP A 151 11.79 -6.34 -6.39
CA ASP A 151 10.69 -6.57 -7.30
C ASP A 151 9.98 -5.26 -7.69
N SER A 152 9.93 -4.27 -6.78
CA SER A 152 9.43 -2.91 -7.05
C SER A 152 10.33 -2.12 -8.00
N ILE A 153 11.66 -2.25 -7.89
CA ILE A 153 12.59 -1.65 -8.87
C ILE A 153 12.31 -2.24 -10.25
N ARG A 154 12.21 -3.57 -10.37
CA ARG A 154 11.94 -4.24 -11.64
C ARG A 154 10.59 -3.85 -12.23
N CYS A 155 9.54 -3.80 -11.39
CA CYS A 155 8.22 -3.33 -11.79
C CYS A 155 8.32 -1.97 -12.49
N TYR A 156 9.01 -1.03 -11.84
CA TYR A 156 9.18 0.30 -12.41
C TYR A 156 9.99 0.28 -13.70
N GLU A 157 11.11 -0.45 -13.77
CA GLU A 157 11.95 -0.52 -14.96
C GLU A 157 11.18 -1.07 -16.19
N GLU A 158 10.20 -1.95 -15.96
CA GLU A 158 9.43 -2.58 -17.04
C GLU A 158 8.11 -1.86 -17.39
N THR A 159 7.45 -1.20 -16.44
CA THR A 159 6.12 -0.61 -16.67
C THR A 159 6.06 0.90 -16.48
N GLY A 160 7.08 1.50 -15.85
CA GLY A 160 7.04 2.88 -15.39
C GLY A 160 6.17 3.10 -14.13
N HIS A 161 5.53 2.05 -13.60
CA HIS A 161 4.73 2.11 -12.38
C HIS A 161 5.56 1.76 -11.16
N ILE A 162 5.45 2.55 -10.09
CA ILE A 162 6.19 2.34 -8.85
C ILE A 162 5.24 2.13 -7.67
N PRO A 163 5.31 0.98 -6.97
CA PRO A 163 4.54 0.77 -5.75
C PRO A 163 5.02 1.70 -4.63
N ASP A 164 4.09 2.31 -3.89
CA ASP A 164 4.45 3.12 -2.71
C ASP A 164 4.72 2.23 -1.49
N LEU A 165 5.97 1.80 -1.33
CA LEU A 165 6.38 0.95 -0.21
C LEU A 165 6.51 1.67 1.13
N TYR A 166 6.47 2.99 1.19
CA TYR A 166 6.81 3.74 2.41
C TYR A 166 5.56 4.37 3.04
N GLY A 167 4.68 4.92 2.19
CA GLY A 167 3.63 5.82 2.64
C GLY A 167 4.21 7.14 3.16
N THR A 168 3.45 8.22 3.01
CA THR A 168 3.75 9.48 3.71
C THR A 168 2.49 9.90 4.43
N TYR A 169 2.57 10.07 5.74
CA TYR A 169 1.45 10.60 6.50
C TYR A 169 1.38 12.12 6.31
N SER A 170 0.20 12.63 5.98
CA SER A 170 -0.08 14.06 6.08
C SER A 170 -1.36 14.25 6.87
N THR A 171 -1.26 15.08 7.90
CA THR A 171 -2.34 15.40 8.83
C THR A 171 -3.40 16.33 8.21
N SER A 172 -3.06 17.05 7.13
CA SER A 172 -3.96 18.02 6.51
C SER A 172 -3.60 18.33 5.06
N THR A 173 -4.59 18.81 4.29
CA THR A 173 -4.39 19.27 2.91
C THR A 173 -3.42 20.45 2.83
N SER A 174 -3.44 21.36 3.81
CA SER A 174 -2.54 22.51 3.87
C SER A 174 -1.09 22.09 4.11
N GLU A 175 -0.85 21.13 5.01
CA GLU A 175 0.48 20.54 5.21
C GLU A 175 0.98 19.88 3.93
N ARG A 176 0.14 19.08 3.26
CA ARG A 176 0.51 18.45 1.99
C ARG A 176 0.84 19.47 0.89
N LEU A 177 0.06 20.54 0.76
CA LEU A 177 0.35 21.62 -0.19
C LEU A 177 1.67 22.33 0.14
N HIS A 178 1.95 22.57 1.43
CA HIS A 178 3.21 23.14 1.87
C HIS A 178 4.40 22.23 1.56
N LEU A 179 4.30 20.93 1.89
CA LEU A 179 5.32 19.92 1.61
C LEU A 179 5.52 19.62 0.12
N ASN A 180 4.52 19.91 -0.71
CA ASN A 180 4.62 19.80 -2.17
C ASN A 180 5.24 21.05 -2.83
N HIS A 181 5.43 22.15 -2.09
CA HIS A 181 6.02 23.37 -2.63
C HIS A 181 7.49 23.15 -3.05
N PRO A 182 7.94 23.61 -4.24
CA PRO A 182 9.29 23.35 -4.75
C PRO A 182 10.43 23.71 -3.81
N VAL A 183 10.28 24.79 -3.04
CA VAL A 183 11.28 25.24 -2.06
C VAL A 183 11.49 24.22 -0.92
N GLN A 184 10.49 23.40 -0.61
CA GLN A 184 10.59 22.35 0.41
C GLN A 184 11.18 21.05 -0.13
N TRP A 185 11.37 20.91 -1.45
CA TRP A 185 11.82 19.65 -2.06
C TRP A 185 13.19 19.16 -1.57
N PRO A 186 14.21 20.02 -1.33
CA PRO A 186 15.48 19.53 -0.79
C PRO A 186 15.34 18.98 0.63
N ARG A 187 14.58 19.66 1.49
CA ARG A 187 14.29 19.20 2.85
C ARG A 187 13.49 17.91 2.82
N ARG A 188 12.41 17.88 2.05
CA ARG A 188 11.58 16.69 1.89
C ARG A 188 12.37 15.52 1.35
N LEU A 189 13.28 15.76 0.40
CA LEU A 189 14.19 14.73 -0.09
C LEU A 189 15.07 14.18 1.03
N TRP A 190 15.65 15.06 1.84
CA TRP A 190 16.45 14.66 2.99
C TRP A 190 15.66 13.85 4.00
N ASP A 191 14.51 14.37 4.44
CA ASP A 191 13.62 13.71 5.41
C ASP A 191 13.17 12.33 4.87
N PHE A 192 12.89 12.25 3.56
CA PHE A 192 12.54 11.00 2.90
C PHE A 192 13.74 10.02 2.85
N LEU A 193 14.93 10.50 2.50
CA LEU A 193 16.16 9.69 2.45
C LEU A 193 16.73 9.28 3.81
N VAL A 194 16.38 9.97 4.89
CA VAL A 194 16.93 9.69 6.22
C VAL A 194 15.91 9.04 7.14
N GLU A 195 14.68 9.55 7.17
CA GLU A 195 13.67 9.16 8.15
C GLU A 195 12.78 8.02 7.65
N HIS A 196 12.48 7.98 6.34
CA HIS A 196 11.54 7.01 5.78
C HIS A 196 12.24 5.70 5.46
N ARG A 197 12.40 4.83 6.46
CA ARG A 197 12.93 3.48 6.30
C ARG A 197 11.80 2.52 5.95
N ILE A 198 12.06 1.53 5.09
CA ILE A 198 11.05 0.55 4.71
C ILE A 198 10.52 -0.26 5.90
N THR A 199 11.33 -0.44 6.94
CA THR A 199 10.94 -1.07 8.21
C THR A 199 10.01 -0.21 9.07
N ARG A 200 9.76 1.03 8.66
CA ARG A 200 8.83 1.98 9.28
C ARG A 200 7.69 2.36 8.34
N SER A 201 7.36 1.49 7.39
CA SER A 201 6.32 1.76 6.41
C SER A 201 4.92 1.62 6.99
N HIS A 202 4.04 2.56 6.65
CA HIS A 202 2.61 2.49 6.94
C HIS A 202 1.82 1.76 5.84
N ASN A 203 2.39 1.66 4.64
CA ASN A 203 1.77 0.98 3.50
C ASN A 203 2.11 -0.51 3.45
N LEU A 204 3.01 -1.00 4.30
CA LEU A 204 3.32 -2.41 4.45
C LEU A 204 2.69 -2.96 5.72
N MET A 205 1.82 -3.94 5.54
CA MET A 205 1.13 -4.65 6.61
C MET A 205 1.80 -5.99 6.88
N LEU A 206 2.09 -6.28 8.13
CA LEU A 206 2.54 -7.58 8.61
C LEU A 206 1.31 -8.42 9.00
N VAL A 207 1.10 -9.52 8.28
CA VAL A 207 0.03 -10.50 8.52
C VAL A 207 0.65 -11.78 9.06
N ARG A 208 0.01 -12.39 10.06
CA ARG A 208 0.48 -13.61 10.71
C ARG A 208 -0.40 -14.84 10.43
N ARG A 209 -0.83 -15.14 9.19
CA ARG A 209 -1.56 -16.41 8.90
C ARG A 209 -1.48 -16.88 7.44
N PRO A 210 -1.25 -18.19 7.17
CA PRO A 210 -0.66 -19.22 8.05
C PRO A 210 0.86 -19.05 8.23
N LYS A 211 1.46 -18.10 7.49
CA LYS A 211 2.87 -17.73 7.58
C LYS A 211 2.97 -16.22 7.79
N LEU A 212 4.09 -15.79 8.35
CA LEU A 212 4.43 -14.38 8.47
C LEU A 212 4.57 -13.78 7.08
N GLN A 213 3.85 -12.71 6.80
CA GLN A 213 3.76 -12.16 5.46
C GLN A 213 3.66 -10.64 5.47
N ILE A 214 4.40 -10.01 4.56
CA ILE A 214 4.31 -8.58 4.28
C ILE A 214 3.43 -8.37 3.07
N VAL A 215 2.38 -7.56 3.25
CA VAL A 215 1.40 -7.20 2.23
C VAL A 215 1.45 -5.69 2.02
N LEU A 216 1.62 -5.27 0.78
CA LEU A 216 1.43 -3.89 0.35
C LEU A 216 -0.06 -3.57 0.33
N VAL A 217 -0.44 -2.55 1.08
CA VAL A 217 -1.73 -1.86 0.98
C VAL A 217 -1.53 -0.50 0.35
N ASP A 218 -2.64 0.16 0.01
CA ASP A 218 -2.63 1.49 -0.62
C ASP A 218 -1.86 1.50 -1.94
N THR A 219 -2.36 0.71 -2.89
CA THR A 219 -1.78 0.54 -4.23
C THR A 219 -2.12 1.68 -5.19
N ASP A 220 -2.37 2.86 -4.65
CA ASP A 220 -2.69 4.03 -5.46
C ASP A 220 -1.52 4.37 -6.37
N PRO A 221 -1.78 4.62 -7.65
CA PRO A 221 -0.74 5.12 -8.52
C PRO A 221 -0.31 6.50 -8.04
N VAL A 222 1.00 6.72 -8.02
CA VAL A 222 1.55 8.00 -7.61
C VAL A 222 1.37 9.00 -8.76
N ARG A 223 0.33 9.83 -8.66
CA ARG A 223 -0.03 10.83 -9.69
C ARG A 223 0.75 12.13 -9.48
N TRP A 224 1.98 12.24 -10.02
CA TRP A 224 2.65 13.54 -10.18
C TRP A 224 2.45 14.09 -11.59
N LYS A 225 1.94 15.31 -11.68
CA LYS A 225 1.73 16.01 -12.96
C LYS A 225 3.05 16.65 -13.43
N GLY A 226 3.37 16.44 -14.69
CA GLY A 226 4.51 17.06 -15.37
C GLY A 226 5.82 16.26 -15.25
N TRP A 227 6.67 16.41 -16.26
CA TRP A 227 7.91 15.64 -16.41
C TRP A 227 8.91 15.87 -15.26
N LEU A 228 9.00 17.09 -14.72
CA LEU A 228 9.88 17.40 -13.58
C LEU A 228 9.44 16.67 -12.31
N GLY A 229 8.14 16.60 -12.06
CA GLY A 229 7.59 15.86 -10.91
C GLY A 229 7.85 14.37 -11.06
N GLN A 230 7.68 13.82 -12.26
CA GLN A 230 7.98 12.42 -12.54
C GLN A 230 9.48 12.10 -12.40
N VAL A 231 10.38 12.93 -12.94
CA VAL A 231 11.83 12.74 -12.83
C VAL A 231 12.29 12.87 -11.37
N TYR A 232 11.83 13.91 -10.68
CA TYR A 232 12.13 14.09 -9.26
C TYR A 232 11.66 12.87 -8.46
N TYR A 233 10.39 12.51 -8.59
CA TYR A 233 9.83 11.37 -7.87
C TYR A 233 10.57 10.06 -8.20
N TRP A 234 10.93 9.88 -9.47
CA TRP A 234 11.70 8.72 -9.92
C TRP A 234 13.07 8.62 -9.28
N ILE A 235 13.90 9.66 -9.40
CA ILE A 235 15.28 9.65 -8.87
C ILE A 235 15.23 9.38 -7.37
N VAL A 236 14.35 10.07 -6.67
CA VAL A 236 14.24 9.99 -5.21
C VAL A 236 13.82 8.59 -4.77
N ARG A 237 12.77 8.03 -5.37
CA ARG A 237 12.29 6.70 -5.02
C ARG A 237 13.30 5.60 -5.39
N ARG A 238 14.00 5.75 -6.50
CA ARG A 238 15.07 4.83 -6.88
C ARG A 238 16.21 4.85 -5.85
N LEU A 239 16.66 6.04 -5.44
CA LEU A 239 17.72 6.18 -4.43
C LEU A 239 17.33 5.54 -3.10
N LEU A 240 16.06 5.65 -2.69
CA LEU A 240 15.55 4.99 -1.48
C LEU A 240 15.54 3.47 -1.59
N PHE A 241 15.03 2.95 -2.71
CA PHE A 241 15.04 1.51 -2.94
C PHE A 241 16.46 0.98 -2.95
N GLU A 242 17.42 1.68 -3.55
CA GLU A 242 18.83 1.28 -3.50
C GLU A 242 19.43 1.37 -2.09
N ARG A 243 19.13 2.44 -1.34
CA ARG A 243 19.51 2.59 0.07
C ARG A 243 19.01 1.40 0.89
N ASP A 244 17.72 1.08 0.81
CA ASP A 244 17.14 0.00 1.61
C ASP A 244 17.57 -1.38 1.12
N ARG A 245 17.79 -1.56 -0.18
CA ARG A 245 18.40 -2.79 -0.71
C ARG A 245 19.77 -3.03 -0.08
N PHE A 246 20.57 -1.97 0.10
CA PHE A 246 21.86 -2.07 0.80
C PHE A 246 21.68 -2.32 2.30
N LEU A 247 20.87 -1.52 3.00
CA LEU A 247 20.66 -1.63 4.45
C LEU A 247 20.10 -3.01 4.84
N LEU A 248 19.08 -3.51 4.14
CA LEU A 248 18.49 -4.83 4.39
C LEU A 248 19.51 -5.95 4.15
N LYS A 249 20.41 -5.80 3.16
CA LYS A 249 21.49 -6.76 2.92
C LYS A 249 22.49 -6.79 4.07
N GLN A 250 22.85 -5.64 4.64
CA GLN A 250 23.75 -5.58 5.79
C GLN A 250 23.09 -6.16 7.05
N TRP A 251 21.84 -5.81 7.32
CA TRP A 251 21.08 -6.36 8.44
C TRP A 251 20.93 -7.88 8.38
N LEU A 252 20.59 -8.44 7.22
CA LEU A 252 20.50 -9.90 7.07
C LEU A 252 21.84 -10.59 7.38
N ARG A 253 22.96 -10.03 6.92
CA ARG A 253 24.29 -10.56 7.23
C ARG A 253 24.59 -10.51 8.73
N TRP A 254 24.23 -9.42 9.40
CA TRP A 254 24.41 -9.29 10.84
C TRP A 254 23.57 -10.29 11.63
N GLU A 255 22.33 -10.53 11.22
CA GLU A 255 21.48 -11.56 11.84
C GLU A 255 22.06 -12.97 11.65
N GLU A 256 22.66 -13.25 10.48
CA GLU A 256 23.36 -14.52 10.24
C GLU A 256 24.60 -14.67 11.13
N ASP A 257 25.41 -13.62 11.25
CA ASP A 257 26.62 -13.60 12.10
C ASP A 257 26.27 -13.73 13.60
N ALA A 258 25.20 -13.08 14.06
CA ALA A 258 24.75 -13.13 15.45
C ALA A 258 24.29 -14.53 15.87
N LEU A 259 23.70 -15.29 14.95
CA LEU A 259 23.34 -16.70 15.20
C LEU A 259 24.56 -17.61 15.27
N GLY A 260 25.63 -17.27 14.54
CA GLY A 260 26.91 -17.99 14.59
C GLY A 260 27.76 -17.66 15.83
N ASN A 261 27.55 -16.50 16.46
CA ASN A 261 28.30 -16.06 17.65
C ASN A 261 27.49 -15.12 18.56
N PRO A 262 26.71 -15.66 19.52
CA PRO A 262 25.79 -14.88 20.37
C PRO A 262 26.47 -13.78 21.21
N SER A 263 27.75 -13.95 21.53
CA SER A 263 28.58 -13.03 22.33
C SER A 263 28.81 -11.67 21.67
N ARG A 264 28.67 -11.56 20.34
CA ARG A 264 28.82 -10.28 19.60
C ARG A 264 27.59 -9.38 19.68
N MET A 265 26.42 -9.92 20.03
CA MET A 265 25.14 -9.21 19.89
C MET A 265 24.94 -8.11 20.95
N ASN A 266 25.46 -8.30 22.18
CA ASN A 266 25.26 -7.35 23.28
C ASN A 266 26.14 -6.09 23.21
N ALA A 267 27.20 -6.09 22.41
CA ALA A 267 28.14 -4.96 22.36
C ALA A 267 27.79 -3.91 21.29
N ASP A 268 27.04 -4.29 20.23
CA ASP A 268 26.87 -3.45 19.04
C ASP A 268 25.44 -2.88 18.87
N LEU A 269 24.43 -3.49 19.51
CA LEU A 269 23.02 -3.05 19.43
C LEU A 269 22.76 -1.71 20.14
N ALA A 270 23.46 -1.44 21.25
CA ALA A 270 23.26 -0.23 22.04
C ALA A 270 23.78 1.06 21.36
N THR A 271 24.66 0.93 20.36
CA THR A 271 25.44 2.07 19.83
C THR A 271 24.96 2.55 18.45
N ARG A 272 24.13 1.78 17.72
CA ARG A 272 23.96 2.00 16.27
C ARG A 272 22.53 2.19 15.77
N ILE A 273 21.53 2.19 16.66
CA ILE A 273 20.11 2.42 16.33
C ILE A 273 19.65 3.86 16.67
N ARG A 274 20.54 4.71 17.20
CA ARG A 274 20.32 6.17 17.23
C ARG A 274 20.87 6.81 15.96
#